data_AF-A0A958C2U0-F1
#
_entry.id   AF-A0A958C2U0-F1
#
_cell.length_a   1.000
_cell.length_b   1.000
_cell.length_c   1.000
_cell.angle_alpha   90.00
_cell.angle_beta   90.00
_cell.angle_gamma   90.00
#
_symmetry.space_group_name_H-M   'P 1'
#
loop_
_entity.id
_entity.type
_entity.pdbx_description
1 polymer ?
#
loop_
_entity_poly.entity_id
_entity_poly.type
_entity_poly.pdbx_seq_one_letter_code
_entity_poly.pdbx_strand_id
1 'polypeptide(L)'
;MSHIIFITGMAGAGKSTIGRQVARHFPKCLFIQVDELREMMVTGYARPEGGIFLQAAIQQFQMARTTASYMARLYASHGVDVVIDDVCVPSNFVEQYAALFS
;
A
#
# COMPACT_ATOMS: atom_id res chain seq x y z
N MET A 1 11.41 17.76 7.32
CA MET A 1 11.58 16.36 6.87
C MET A 1 10.21 15.71 6.88
N SER A 2 9.90 14.89 5.89
CA SER A 2 8.65 14.14 5.78
C SER A 2 8.87 12.67 6.15
N HIS A 3 7.87 12.03 6.72
CA HIS A 3 7.92 10.62 7.09
C HIS A 3 7.19 9.76 6.05
N ILE A 4 7.72 8.56 5.79
CA ILE A 4 6.97 7.48 5.13
C ILE A 4 6.82 6.37 6.16
N ILE A 5 5.58 6.10 6.55
CA ILE A 5 5.21 5.14 7.59
C ILE A 5 4.47 3.99 6.93
N PHE A 6 4.86 2.78 7.26
CA PHE A 6 4.31 1.58 6.65
C PHE A 6 3.62 0.72 7.71
N ILE A 7 2.36 0.38 7.49
CA ILE A 7 1.53 -0.42 8.39
C ILE A 7 1.09 -1.67 7.64
N THR A 8 1.44 -2.84 8.19
CA THR A 8 1.09 -4.13 7.57
C THR A 8 0.59 -5.15 8.58
N GLY A 9 0.10 -6.27 8.07
CA GLY A 9 -0.60 -7.32 8.80
C GLY A 9 -1.72 -7.95 7.99
N MET A 10 -2.37 -8.95 8.57
CA MET A 10 -3.44 -9.70 7.91
C MET A 10 -4.66 -8.85 7.57
N ALA A 11 -5.46 -9.30 6.60
CA ALA A 11 -6.77 -8.72 6.32
C ALA A 11 -7.63 -8.73 7.60
N GLY A 12 -8.38 -7.65 7.85
CA GLY A 12 -9.20 -7.51 9.05
C GLY A 12 -8.45 -7.13 10.34
N ALA A 13 -7.12 -7.03 10.35
CA ALA A 13 -6.34 -6.68 11.55
C ALA A 13 -6.49 -5.21 12.03
N GLY A 14 -7.37 -4.40 11.41
CA GLY A 14 -7.59 -3.01 11.81
C GLY A 14 -6.55 -2.00 11.29
N LYS A 15 -5.71 -2.39 10.32
CA LYS A 15 -4.67 -1.54 9.73
C LYS A 15 -5.21 -0.21 9.19
N SER A 16 -6.32 -0.25 8.47
CA SER A 16 -6.91 0.94 7.86
C SER A 16 -7.41 1.94 8.91
N THR A 17 -7.99 1.42 10.00
CA THR A 17 -8.39 2.22 11.16
C THR A 17 -7.19 2.90 11.81
N ILE A 18 -6.14 2.13 12.15
CA ILE A 18 -4.96 2.68 12.80
C ILE A 18 -4.19 3.62 11.88
N GLY A 19 -3.98 3.25 10.62
CA GLY A 19 -3.27 4.08 9.63
C GLY A 19 -3.96 5.42 9.40
N ARG A 20 -5.29 5.44 9.34
CA ARG A 20 -6.05 6.69 9.26
C ARG A 20 -5.91 7.54 10.53
N GLN A 21 -5.85 6.93 11.71
CA GLN A 21 -5.59 7.67 12.95
C GLN A 21 -4.17 8.21 12.99
N VAL A 22 -3.16 7.42 12.61
CA VAL A 22 -1.76 7.86 12.51
C VAL A 22 -1.65 9.07 11.56
N ALA A 23 -2.26 8.99 10.37
CA ALA A 23 -2.25 10.08 9.39
C ALA A 23 -2.80 11.40 9.94
N ARG A 24 -3.81 11.35 10.82
CA ARG A 24 -4.42 12.55 11.45
C ARG A 24 -3.51 13.28 12.44
N HIS A 25 -2.41 12.66 12.89
CA HIS A 25 -1.47 13.32 13.80
C HIS A 25 -0.48 14.24 13.07
N PHE A 26 -0.45 14.17 11.74
CA PHE A 26 0.42 15.00 10.92
C PHE A 26 -0.37 16.18 10.33
N PRO A 27 0.20 17.39 10.25
CA PRO A 27 -0.47 18.55 9.66
C PRO A 27 -0.83 18.36 8.18
N LYS A 28 -0.06 17.56 7.43
CA LYS A 28 -0.26 17.29 6.00
C LYS A 28 0.16 15.86 5.70
N CYS A 29 -0.82 14.95 5.60
CA CYS A 29 -0.54 13.53 5.38
C CYS A 29 -1.41 12.90 4.29
N LEU A 30 -0.77 12.08 3.47
CA LEU A 30 -1.43 11.18 2.54
C LEU A 30 -1.54 9.79 3.16
N PHE A 31 -2.76 9.25 3.20
CA PHE A 31 -3.00 7.87 3.58
C PHE A 31 -3.30 7.03 2.33
N ILE A 32 -2.42 6.07 2.02
CA ILE A 32 -2.50 5.20 0.85
C ILE A 32 -2.93 3.81 1.32
N GLN A 33 -4.07 3.33 0.84
CA GLN A 33 -4.49 1.94 0.99
C GLN A 33 -4.19 1.20 -0.32
N VAL A 34 -3.32 0.21 -0.28
CA VAL A 34 -2.86 -0.49 -1.49
C VAL A 34 -3.98 -1.28 -2.15
N ASP A 35 -4.90 -1.83 -1.35
CA ASP A 35 -6.09 -2.49 -1.90
C ASP A 35 -6.99 -1.52 -2.69
N GLU A 36 -7.14 -0.26 -2.24
CA GLU A 36 -7.90 0.74 -3.00
C GLU A 36 -7.26 1.03 -4.37
N LEU A 37 -5.93 1.13 -4.44
CA LEU A 37 -5.21 1.28 -5.71
C LEU A 37 -5.45 0.10 -6.66
N ARG A 38 -5.52 -1.11 -6.10
CA ARG A 38 -5.77 -2.36 -6.84
C ARG A 38 -7.20 -2.41 -7.37
N GLU A 39 -8.16 -1.99 -6.55
CA GLU A 39 -9.59 -1.95 -6.86
C GLU A 39 -9.98 -0.86 -7.86
N MET A 40 -9.10 0.09 -8.16
CA MET A 40 -9.30 1.04 -9.27
C MET A 40 -9.36 0.36 -10.64
N MET A 41 -8.90 -0.88 -10.76
CA MET A 41 -9.04 -1.65 -12.00
C MET A 41 -10.51 -2.04 -12.22
N VAL A 42 -11.20 -1.30 -13.09
CA VAL A 42 -12.64 -1.53 -13.35
C VAL A 42 -12.89 -2.84 -14.10
N THR A 43 -12.07 -3.13 -15.11
CA THR A 43 -12.16 -4.37 -15.92
C THR A 43 -10.89 -5.18 -15.76
N GLY A 44 -11.02 -6.48 -15.49
CA GLY A 44 -9.88 -7.38 -15.31
C GLY A 44 -9.35 -7.47 -13.87
N TYR A 45 -10.04 -6.89 -12.89
CA TYR A 45 -9.65 -7.00 -11.47
C TYR A 45 -9.59 -8.47 -11.03
N ALA A 46 -8.44 -8.88 -10.51
CA ALA A 46 -8.17 -10.25 -10.09
C ALA A 46 -8.12 -10.33 -8.56
N ARG A 47 -9.10 -11.03 -7.99
CA ARG A 47 -9.18 -11.29 -6.55
C ARG A 47 -8.49 -12.61 -6.20
N PRO A 48 -7.92 -12.74 -4.99
CA PRO A 48 -7.60 -14.05 -4.47
C PRO A 48 -8.88 -14.88 -4.31
N GLU A 49 -8.90 -16.11 -4.82
CA GLU A 49 -10.04 -17.02 -4.73
C GLU A 49 -9.71 -18.15 -3.77
N GLY A 50 -10.46 -18.27 -2.66
CA GLY A 50 -10.20 -19.31 -1.65
C GLY A 50 -8.81 -19.22 -1.01
N GLY A 51 -8.20 -18.03 -0.96
CA GLY A 51 -6.83 -17.84 -0.47
C GLY A 51 -5.73 -18.14 -1.49
N ILE A 52 -6.10 -18.50 -2.72
CA ILE A 52 -5.17 -18.77 -3.82
C ILE A 52 -4.95 -17.47 -4.61
N PHE A 53 -3.68 -17.12 -4.79
CA PHE A 53 -3.28 -15.95 -5.58
C PHE A 53 -2.84 -16.40 -6.97
N LEU A 54 -3.75 -16.29 -7.94
CA LEU A 54 -3.41 -16.53 -9.34
C LEU A 54 -2.43 -15.46 -9.86
N GLN A 55 -1.75 -15.76 -10.96
CA GLN A 55 -0.73 -14.87 -11.54
C GLN A 55 -1.24 -13.44 -11.78
N ALA A 56 -2.47 -13.30 -12.29
CA ALA A 56 -3.09 -11.99 -12.49
C ALA A 56 -3.25 -11.20 -11.18
N ALA A 57 -3.63 -11.85 -10.08
CA ALA A 57 -3.75 -11.20 -8.78
C ALA A 57 -2.36 -10.79 -8.25
N ILE A 58 -1.35 -11.65 -8.38
CA ILE A 58 0.04 -11.35 -7.99
C ILE A 58 0.57 -10.13 -8.74
N GLN A 59 0.37 -10.08 -10.06
CA GLN A 59 0.79 -8.95 -10.89
C GLN A 59 0.06 -7.65 -10.49
N GLN A 60 -1.22 -7.72 -10.17
CA GLN A 60 -1.97 -6.55 -9.69
C GLN A 60 -1.48 -6.04 -8.33
N PHE A 61 -1.11 -6.93 -7.40
CA PHE A 61 -0.46 -6.55 -6.15
C PHE A 61 0.88 -5.84 -6.42
N GLN A 62 1.72 -6.40 -7.30
CA GLN A 62 2.99 -5.79 -7.69
C GLN A 62 2.79 -4.37 -8.24
N MET A 63 1.88 -4.19 -9.20
CA MET A 63 1.58 -2.87 -9.78
C MET A 63 1.06 -1.87 -8.74
N ALA A 64 0.16 -2.31 -7.85
CA ALA A 64 -0.39 -1.45 -6.79
C ALA A 64 0.70 -1.00 -5.80
N ARG A 65 1.60 -1.91 -5.41
CA ARG A 65 2.74 -1.62 -4.51
C ARG A 65 3.77 -0.68 -5.13
N THR A 66 4.10 -0.90 -6.42
CA THR A 66 4.95 0.02 -7.18
C THR A 66 4.32 1.41 -7.25
N THR A 67 3.01 1.48 -7.50
CA THR A 67 2.26 2.74 -7.55
C THR A 67 2.25 3.45 -6.20
N ALA A 68 1.96 2.73 -5.11
CA ALA A 68 2.01 3.25 -3.75
C ALA A 68 3.39 3.79 -3.40
N SER A 69 4.46 3.07 -3.79
CA SER A 69 5.84 3.50 -3.56
C SER A 69 6.19 4.77 -4.33
N TYR A 70 5.76 4.88 -5.59
CA TYR A 70 5.93 6.10 -6.39
C TYR A 70 5.19 7.28 -5.78
N MET A 71 3.91 7.11 -5.44
CA MET A 71 3.13 8.14 -4.76
C MET A 71 3.80 8.57 -3.47
N ALA A 72 4.20 7.63 -2.61
CA ALA A 72 4.83 7.94 -1.34
C ALA A 72 6.09 8.80 -1.50
N ARG A 73 6.99 8.44 -2.44
CA ARG A 73 8.18 9.23 -2.74
C ARG A 73 7.84 10.61 -3.32
N LEU A 74 6.89 10.68 -4.25
CA LEU A 74 6.44 11.95 -4.83
C LEU A 74 5.92 12.91 -3.75
N TYR A 75 4.99 12.45 -2.90
CA TYR A 75 4.39 13.28 -1.87
C TYR A 75 5.40 13.66 -0.78
N ALA A 76 6.22 12.71 -0.32
CA ALA A 76 7.29 12.98 0.63
C ALA A 76 8.27 14.04 0.12
N SER A 77 8.66 13.98 -1.16
CA SER A 77 9.54 15.00 -1.76
C SER A 77 8.95 16.42 -1.78
N HIS A 78 7.63 16.55 -1.56
CA HIS A 78 6.91 17.82 -1.43
C HIS A 78 6.46 18.13 0.00
N GLY A 79 7.12 17.54 1.00
CA GLY A 79 6.89 17.81 2.42
C GLY A 79 5.54 17.30 2.93
N VAL A 80 5.02 16.21 2.36
CA VAL A 80 3.79 15.54 2.81
C VAL A 80 4.18 14.24 3.49
N ASP A 81 3.73 14.04 4.73
CA ASP A 81 3.88 12.75 5.42
C ASP A 81 3.03 11.69 4.72
N VAL A 82 3.48 10.45 4.67
CA VAL A 82 2.76 9.38 3.98
C VAL A 82 2.61 8.18 4.91
N VAL A 83 1.39 7.68 5.03
CA VAL A 83 1.09 6.40 5.68
C VAL A 83 0.61 5.43 4.61
N ILE A 84 1.23 4.26 4.53
CA ILE A 84 0.85 3.19 3.60
C ILE A 84 0.26 2.03 4.42
N ASP A 85 -0.90 1.54 4.00
CA ASP A 85 -1.54 0.32 4.50
C ASP A 85 -1.54 -0.75 3.41
N ASP A 86 -0.91 -1.90 3.70
CA ASP A 86 -0.88 -3.06 2.81
C ASP A 86 -0.93 -4.38 3.57
N VAL A 87 -1.46 -5.42 2.92
CA VAL A 87 -1.37 -6.80 3.37
C VAL A 87 -0.02 -7.41 3.00
N CYS A 88 0.56 -8.21 3.89
CA CYS A 88 1.87 -8.84 3.68
C CYS A 88 1.86 -10.09 2.77
N VAL A 89 0.84 -10.20 1.91
CA VAL A 89 0.62 -11.30 0.95
C VAL A 89 0.27 -10.72 -0.42
N PRO A 90 0.55 -11.38 -1.55
CA PRO A 90 1.26 -12.65 -1.70
C PRO A 90 2.77 -12.52 -1.43
N SER A 91 3.54 -13.58 -1.71
CA SER A 91 5.00 -13.63 -1.58
C SER A 91 5.71 -12.47 -2.29
N ASN A 92 6.99 -12.28 -1.94
CA ASN A 92 7.85 -11.20 -2.41
C ASN A 92 7.45 -9.80 -1.91
N PHE A 93 6.75 -9.74 -0.76
CA PHE A 93 6.28 -8.49 -0.16
C PHE A 93 7.42 -7.51 0.13
N VAL A 94 8.48 -7.99 0.79
CA VAL A 94 9.61 -7.16 1.20
C VAL A 94 10.37 -6.64 -0.02
N GLU A 95 10.60 -7.51 -0.99
CA GLU A 95 11.30 -7.23 -2.24
C GLU A 95 10.57 -6.16 -3.06
N GLN A 96 9.23 -6.21 -3.09
CA GLN A 96 8.41 -5.23 -3.81
C GLN A 96 8.45 -3.84 -3.19
N TYR A 97 8.78 -3.73 -1.90
CA TYR A 97 8.98 -2.45 -1.21
C TYR A 97 10.45 -2.06 -1.02
N ALA A 98 11.41 -2.88 -1.46
CA ALA A 98 12.83 -2.59 -1.27
C ALA A 98 13.22 -1.20 -1.81
N ALA A 99 12.65 -0.81 -2.97
CA ALA A 99 12.90 0.48 -3.60
C ALA A 99 12.27 1.69 -2.86
N LEU A 100 11.33 1.45 -1.93
CA LEU A 100 10.76 2.53 -1.12
C LEU A 100 11.76 3.04 -0.08
N PHE A 101 12.65 2.17 0.38
CA PHE A 101 13.63 2.46 1.44
C PHE A 101 15.03 2.77 0.91
N SER A 102 15.20 2.84 -0.42
CA SER A 102 16.42 3.27 -1.11
C SER A 102 16.36 4.73 -1.54
#